data_AF-A0A972QRT3-F1
#
_entry.id   AF-A0A972QRT3-F1
#
_cell.length_a   1.000
_cell.length_b   1.000
_cell.length_c   1.000
_cell.angle_alpha   90.00
_cell.angle_beta   90.00
_cell.angle_gamma   90.00
#
_symmetry.space_group_name_H-M   'P 1'
#
loop_
_entity.id
_entity.type
_entity.pdbx_description
1 polymer ?
#
loop_
_entity_poly.entity_id
_entity_poly.type
_entity_poly.pdbx_seq_one_letter_code
_entity_poly.pdbx_strand_id
1 'polypeptide(L)'
;MNAIQIIGIILSGLVVGIPIGFFIRKKIMESRADSIEKYSKKILVEAQQEARTIKKEASLQAKDALYQMKVEFDKETKEKRDQLSIQEKRLFYKEENLDKKIEQFEKREENIAERERNINKINKELRRKEKEYERLIEDQRKQLEKLAGISSDEAKQLLIKSMELEAKHDAARMMRRIENETRAEADRKSQEIIALSIKRYAGDYAAEKTVSVVNLPNEEMKGRIIGREGRNIRAIEAATGIDLIIDDTPEAVILSGFNPVRREVAKISLE
;
A
#
# COMPACT_ATOMS: atom_id res chain seq x y z
N MET A 1 -135.73 -45.02 -87.37
CA MET A 1 -135.27 -46.11 -86.48
C MET A 1 -136.30 -46.23 -85.35
N ASN A 2 -136.93 -47.40 -85.18
CA ASN A 2 -138.00 -47.57 -84.18
C ASN A 2 -137.43 -47.49 -82.75
N ALA A 3 -138.16 -46.92 -81.78
CA ALA A 3 -137.69 -46.71 -80.41
C ALA A 3 -137.14 -47.98 -79.71
N ILE A 4 -137.65 -49.15 -80.09
CA ILE A 4 -137.19 -50.47 -79.61
C ILE A 4 -135.73 -50.77 -80.04
N GLN A 5 -135.30 -50.33 -81.22
CA GLN A 5 -133.92 -50.51 -81.69
C GLN A 5 -132.93 -49.64 -80.91
N ILE A 6 -133.33 -48.43 -80.50
CA ILE A 6 -132.50 -47.51 -79.71
C ILE A 6 -132.29 -48.07 -78.29
N ILE A 7 -133.35 -48.59 -77.66
CA ILE A 7 -133.27 -49.21 -76.34
C ILE A 7 -132.39 -50.48 -76.37
N GLY A 8 -132.49 -51.29 -77.42
CA GLY A 8 -131.65 -52.48 -77.60
C GLY A 8 -130.15 -52.17 -77.76
N ILE A 9 -129.81 -51.08 -78.44
CA ILE A 9 -128.42 -50.61 -78.60
C ILE A 9 -127.86 -50.04 -77.28
N ILE A 10 -128.69 -49.33 -76.51
CA ILE A 10 -128.29 -48.80 -75.20
C ILE A 10 -128.10 -49.94 -74.19
N LEU A 11 -128.99 -50.93 -74.16
CA LEU A 11 -128.86 -52.08 -73.27
C LEU A 11 -127.63 -52.93 -73.62
N SER A 12 -127.38 -53.20 -74.90
CA SER A 12 -126.20 -53.95 -75.33
C SER A 12 -124.91 -53.17 -75.05
N GLY A 13 -124.91 -51.85 -75.24
CA GLY A 13 -123.81 -50.97 -74.84
C GLY A 13 -123.53 -50.96 -73.34
N LEU A 14 -124.56 -51.06 -72.49
CA LEU A 14 -124.42 -51.16 -71.03
C LEU A 14 -123.90 -52.53 -70.58
N VAL A 15 -124.44 -53.60 -71.15
CA VAL A 15 -124.04 -54.99 -70.85
C VAL A 15 -122.59 -55.27 -71.26
N VAL A 16 -122.12 -54.64 -72.35
CA VAL A 16 -120.72 -54.77 -72.80
C VAL A 16 -119.81 -53.71 -72.18
N GLY A 17 -120.31 -52.49 -71.96
CA GLY A 17 -119.53 -51.36 -71.44
C GLY A 17 -119.16 -51.47 -69.96
N ILE A 18 -120.04 -52.01 -69.10
CA ILE A 18 -119.75 -52.23 -67.67
C ILE A 18 -118.59 -53.21 -67.47
N PRO A 19 -118.59 -54.43 -68.06
CA PRO A 19 -117.47 -55.36 -67.88
C PRO A 19 -116.18 -54.82 -68.49
N ILE A 20 -116.22 -54.14 -69.65
CA ILE A 20 -115.03 -53.50 -70.24
C ILE A 20 -114.50 -52.39 -69.31
N GLY A 21 -115.37 -51.53 -68.79
CA GLY A 21 -115.01 -50.45 -67.86
C GLY A 21 -114.44 -50.97 -66.54
N PHE A 22 -115.01 -52.05 -65.99
CA PHE A 22 -114.48 -52.73 -64.80
C PHE A 22 -113.10 -53.34 -65.08
N PHE A 23 -112.90 -53.96 -66.26
CA PHE A 23 -111.61 -54.51 -66.66
C PHE A 23 -110.54 -53.42 -66.82
N ILE A 24 -110.88 -52.29 -67.46
CA ILE A 24 -109.97 -51.15 -67.62
C ILE A 24 -109.64 -50.54 -66.26
N ARG A 25 -110.62 -50.31 -65.38
CA ARG A 25 -110.40 -49.78 -64.03
C ARG A 25 -109.55 -50.74 -63.19
N LYS A 26 -109.83 -52.04 -63.24
CA LYS A 26 -109.04 -53.08 -62.56
C LYS A 26 -107.59 -53.06 -63.06
N LYS A 27 -107.38 -53.01 -64.39
CA LYS A 27 -106.04 -52.94 -65.00
C LYS A 27 -105.27 -51.66 -64.63
N ILE A 28 -105.94 -50.51 -64.55
CA ILE A 28 -105.31 -49.24 -64.11
C ILE A 28 -104.97 -49.29 -62.61
N MET A 29 -105.84 -49.85 -61.76
CA MET A 29 -105.56 -50.00 -60.33
C MET A 29 -104.44 -51.00 -60.05
N GLU A 30 -104.42 -52.15 -60.74
CA GLU A 30 -103.33 -53.11 -60.68
C GLU A 30 -102.02 -52.49 -61.20
N SER A 31 -102.06 -51.74 -62.30
CA SER A 31 -100.89 -51.03 -62.82
C SER A 31 -100.40 -49.92 -61.89
N ARG A 32 -101.29 -49.20 -61.20
CA ARG A 32 -100.91 -48.20 -60.19
C ARG A 32 -100.33 -48.87 -58.94
N ALA A 33 -100.94 -49.96 -58.46
CA ALA A 33 -100.42 -50.74 -57.34
C ALA A 33 -99.04 -51.32 -57.65
N ASP A 34 -98.86 -51.92 -58.83
CA ASP A 34 -97.57 -52.43 -59.32
C ASP A 34 -96.53 -51.31 -59.48
N SER A 35 -96.93 -50.12 -59.93
CA SER A 35 -96.03 -48.96 -60.00
C SER A 35 -95.60 -48.43 -58.63
N ILE A 36 -96.50 -48.42 -57.64
CA ILE A 36 -96.20 -48.00 -56.26
C ILE A 36 -95.32 -49.05 -55.59
N GLU A 37 -95.58 -50.34 -55.83
CA GLU A 37 -94.74 -51.44 -55.34
C GLU A 37 -93.33 -51.37 -55.95
N LYS A 38 -93.22 -51.13 -57.26
CA LYS A 38 -91.94 -50.92 -57.95
C LYS A 38 -91.19 -49.70 -57.42
N TYR A 39 -91.89 -48.58 -57.20
CA TYR A 39 -91.29 -47.36 -56.66
C TYR A 39 -90.83 -47.55 -55.19
N SER A 40 -91.63 -48.22 -54.37
CA SER A 40 -91.27 -48.54 -52.98
C SER A 40 -90.08 -49.51 -52.90
N LYS A 41 -90.05 -50.54 -53.77
CA LYS A 41 -88.90 -51.44 -53.92
C LYS A 41 -87.67 -50.67 -54.37
N LYS A 42 -87.81 -49.73 -55.31
CA LYS A 42 -86.71 -48.88 -55.78
C LYS A 42 -86.15 -48.02 -54.64
N ILE A 43 -87.00 -47.35 -53.86
CA ILE A 43 -86.59 -46.57 -52.69
C ILE A 43 -85.87 -47.45 -51.67
N LEU A 44 -86.39 -48.65 -51.37
CA LEU A 44 -85.74 -49.57 -50.43
C LEU A 44 -84.37 -50.01 -50.92
N VAL A 45 -84.22 -50.31 -52.21
CA VAL A 45 -82.94 -50.68 -52.82
C VAL A 45 -81.97 -49.50 -52.78
N GLU A 46 -82.41 -48.29 -53.13
CA GLU A 46 -81.61 -47.07 -53.07
C GLU A 46 -81.17 -46.77 -51.63
N ALA A 47 -82.08 -46.80 -50.65
CA ALA A 47 -81.76 -46.61 -49.24
C ALA A 47 -80.80 -47.68 -48.70
N GLN A 48 -80.94 -48.94 -49.12
CA GLN A 48 -79.98 -50.00 -48.78
C GLN A 48 -78.61 -49.77 -49.41
N GLN A 49 -78.58 -49.27 -50.64
CA GLN A 49 -77.33 -48.97 -51.35
C GLN A 49 -76.63 -47.76 -50.74
N GLU A 50 -77.35 -46.69 -50.41
CA GLU A 50 -76.85 -45.53 -49.67
C GLU A 50 -76.32 -45.93 -48.29
N ALA A 51 -77.06 -46.72 -47.53
CA ALA A 51 -76.61 -47.20 -46.22
C ALA A 51 -75.31 -48.04 -46.32
N ARG A 52 -75.18 -48.86 -47.38
CA ARG A 52 -73.95 -49.61 -47.67
C ARG A 52 -72.80 -48.68 -48.03
N THR A 53 -73.05 -47.65 -48.84
CA THR A 53 -72.06 -46.64 -49.21
C THR A 53 -71.59 -45.86 -47.98
N ILE A 54 -72.50 -45.32 -47.18
CA ILE A 54 -72.20 -44.61 -45.93
C ILE A 54 -71.38 -45.49 -44.98
N LYS A 55 -71.79 -46.75 -44.78
CA LYS A 55 -71.05 -47.68 -43.91
C LYS A 55 -69.65 -47.96 -44.45
N LYS A 56 -69.49 -48.10 -45.77
CA LYS A 56 -68.20 -48.32 -46.42
C LYS A 56 -67.31 -47.08 -46.33
N GLU A 57 -67.85 -45.89 -46.58
CA GLU A 57 -67.15 -44.61 -46.46
C GLU A 57 -66.73 -44.35 -45.01
N ALA A 58 -67.62 -44.51 -44.04
CA ALA A 58 -67.30 -44.39 -42.63
C ALA A 58 -66.21 -45.38 -42.19
N SER A 59 -66.27 -46.62 -42.69
CA SER A 59 -65.22 -47.62 -42.43
C SER A 59 -63.88 -47.26 -43.09
N LEU A 60 -63.89 -46.65 -44.27
CA LEU A 60 -62.68 -46.20 -44.96
C LEU A 60 -62.08 -44.98 -44.26
N GLN A 61 -62.91 -44.00 -43.89
CA GLN A 61 -62.48 -42.83 -43.11
C GLN A 61 -61.91 -43.24 -41.75
N ALA A 62 -62.54 -44.18 -41.04
CA ALA A 62 -62.01 -44.70 -39.79
C ALA A 62 -60.65 -45.40 -39.99
N LYS A 63 -60.49 -46.17 -41.08
CA LYS A 63 -59.21 -46.81 -41.42
C LYS A 63 -58.13 -45.79 -41.79
N ASP A 64 -58.48 -44.76 -42.55
CA ASP A 64 -57.55 -43.69 -42.93
C ASP A 64 -57.10 -42.88 -41.71
N ALA A 65 -58.04 -42.51 -40.83
CA ALA A 65 -57.74 -41.84 -39.57
C ALA A 65 -56.84 -42.69 -38.66
N LEU A 66 -57.12 -43.99 -38.53
CA LEU A 66 -56.27 -44.90 -37.77
C LEU A 66 -54.87 -45.04 -38.39
N TYR A 67 -54.78 -45.06 -39.72
CA TYR A 67 -53.50 -45.12 -40.43
C TYR A 67 -52.69 -43.84 -40.21
N GLN A 68 -53.31 -42.66 -40.36
CA GLN A 68 -52.66 -41.37 -40.10
C GLN A 68 -52.19 -41.27 -38.65
N MET A 69 -53.04 -41.62 -37.68
CA MET A 69 -52.69 -41.64 -36.27
C MET A 69 -51.52 -42.58 -35.98
N LYS A 70 -51.47 -43.76 -36.64
CA LYS A 70 -50.35 -44.69 -36.52
C LYS A 70 -49.05 -44.11 -37.09
N VAL A 71 -49.11 -43.47 -38.25
CA VAL A 71 -47.93 -42.84 -38.88
C VAL A 71 -47.38 -41.71 -38.00
N GLU A 72 -48.26 -40.86 -37.46
CA GLU A 72 -47.86 -39.78 -36.54
C GLU A 72 -47.26 -40.35 -35.26
N PHE A 73 -47.89 -41.38 -34.67
CA PHE A 73 -47.38 -42.05 -33.48
C PHE A 73 -46.00 -42.69 -33.70
N ASP A 74 -45.81 -43.38 -34.82
CA ASP A 74 -44.53 -44.01 -35.17
C ASP A 74 -43.44 -42.95 -35.39
N LYS A 75 -43.79 -41.82 -36.00
CA LYS A 75 -42.89 -40.68 -36.18
C LYS A 75 -42.49 -40.05 -34.85
N GLU A 76 -43.45 -39.70 -33.99
CA GLU A 76 -43.18 -39.13 -32.67
C GLU A 76 -42.36 -40.08 -31.80
N THR A 77 -42.69 -41.37 -31.84
CA THR A 77 -41.97 -42.40 -31.08
C THR A 77 -40.52 -42.50 -31.53
N LYS A 78 -40.28 -42.44 -32.85
CA LYS A 78 -38.92 -42.42 -33.40
C LYS A 78 -38.17 -41.15 -32.97
N GLU A 79 -38.78 -39.98 -33.08
CA GLU A 79 -38.16 -38.71 -32.66
C GLU A 79 -37.82 -38.70 -31.16
N LYS A 80 -38.75 -39.16 -30.30
CA LYS A 80 -38.50 -39.31 -28.86
C LYS A 80 -37.37 -40.30 -28.57
N ARG A 81 -37.32 -41.42 -29.30
CA ARG A 81 -36.25 -42.43 -29.15
C ARG A 81 -34.89 -41.87 -29.55
N ASP A 82 -34.83 -41.11 -30.65
CA ASP A 82 -33.60 -40.48 -31.10
C ASP A 82 -33.13 -39.40 -30.11
N GLN A 83 -34.05 -38.59 -29.58
CA GLN A 83 -33.76 -37.60 -28.53
C GLN A 83 -33.25 -38.24 -27.25
N LEU A 84 -33.88 -39.32 -26.79
CA LEU A 84 -33.44 -40.08 -25.62
C LEU A 84 -32.03 -40.65 -25.84
N SER A 85 -31.74 -41.23 -27.01
CA SER A 85 -30.40 -41.75 -27.30
C SER A 85 -29.32 -40.66 -27.29
N ILE A 86 -29.63 -39.46 -27.79
CA ILE A 86 -28.72 -38.32 -27.73
C ILE A 86 -28.48 -37.88 -26.27
N GLN A 87 -29.53 -37.83 -25.45
CA GLN A 87 -29.42 -37.47 -24.04
C GLN A 87 -28.62 -38.52 -23.26
N GLU A 88 -28.86 -39.81 -23.48
CA GLU A 88 -28.10 -40.91 -22.89
C GLU A 88 -26.62 -40.82 -23.23
N LYS A 89 -26.27 -40.61 -24.50
CA LYS A 89 -24.88 -40.40 -24.92
C LYS A 89 -24.25 -39.21 -24.21
N ARG A 90 -24.97 -38.09 -24.11
CA ARG A 90 -24.48 -36.89 -23.42
C ARG A 90 -24.28 -37.12 -21.93
N LEU A 91 -25.17 -37.88 -21.29
CA LEU A 91 -25.05 -38.26 -19.88
C LEU A 91 -23.85 -39.18 -19.67
N PHE A 92 -23.69 -40.21 -20.51
CA PHE A 92 -22.55 -41.11 -20.48
C PHE A 92 -21.21 -40.36 -20.58
N TYR A 93 -21.08 -39.43 -21.54
CA TYR A 93 -19.86 -38.61 -21.63
C TYR A 93 -19.66 -37.69 -20.43
N LYS A 94 -20.73 -37.21 -19.79
CA LYS A 94 -20.60 -36.42 -18.55
C LYS A 94 -20.15 -37.29 -17.39
N GLU A 95 -20.68 -38.49 -17.25
CA GLU A 95 -20.28 -39.46 -16.22
C GLU A 95 -18.80 -39.83 -16.40
N GLU A 96 -18.37 -40.20 -17.60
CA GLU A 96 -16.96 -40.53 -17.88
C GLU A 96 -16.02 -39.36 -17.56
N ASN A 97 -16.43 -38.12 -17.85
CA ASN A 97 -15.66 -36.93 -17.50
C ASN A 97 -15.65 -36.63 -15.99
N LEU A 98 -16.72 -36.96 -15.27
CA LEU A 98 -16.79 -36.84 -13.82
C LEU A 98 -15.89 -37.88 -13.17
N ASP A 99 -15.93 -39.13 -13.61
CA ASP A 99 -15.07 -40.21 -13.11
C ASP A 99 -13.59 -39.87 -13.29
N LYS A 100 -13.20 -39.37 -14.47
CA LYS A 100 -11.83 -38.89 -14.73
C LYS A 100 -11.43 -37.74 -13.79
N LYS A 101 -12.36 -36.84 -13.46
CA LYS A 101 -12.08 -35.74 -12.50
C LYS A 101 -11.94 -36.27 -11.08
N ILE A 102 -12.77 -37.23 -10.69
CA ILE A 102 -12.71 -37.86 -9.37
C ILE A 102 -11.34 -38.54 -9.21
N GLU A 103 -10.91 -39.36 -10.17
CA GLU A 103 -9.60 -40.01 -10.15
C GLU A 103 -8.45 -39.00 -10.06
N GLN A 104 -8.54 -37.88 -10.79
CA GLN A 104 -7.56 -36.80 -10.70
C GLN A 104 -7.55 -36.11 -9.32
N PHE A 105 -8.71 -35.94 -8.69
CA PHE A 105 -8.82 -35.38 -7.35
C PHE A 105 -8.29 -36.33 -6.29
N GLU A 106 -8.63 -37.61 -6.34
CA GLU A 106 -8.11 -38.64 -5.44
C GLU A 106 -6.58 -38.72 -5.52
N LYS A 107 -6.01 -38.72 -6.72
CA LYS A 107 -4.56 -38.70 -6.91
C LYS A 107 -3.92 -37.43 -6.32
N ARG A 108 -4.57 -36.27 -6.45
CA ARG A 108 -4.07 -35.02 -5.85
C ARG A 108 -4.15 -35.08 -4.33
N GLU A 109 -5.21 -35.63 -3.77
CA GLU A 109 -5.41 -35.79 -2.35
C GLU A 109 -4.34 -36.71 -1.74
N GLU A 110 -4.05 -37.84 -2.40
CA GLU A 110 -2.97 -38.75 -1.99
C GLU A 110 -1.60 -38.05 -1.99
N ASN A 111 -1.28 -37.30 -3.05
CA ASN A 111 -0.03 -36.52 -3.13
C ASN A 111 0.06 -35.44 -2.04
N ILE A 112 -1.05 -34.79 -1.70
CA ILE A 112 -1.10 -33.80 -0.61
C ILE A 112 -0.87 -34.49 0.73
N ALA A 113 -1.57 -35.60 0.99
CA ALA A 113 -1.40 -36.38 2.22
C ALA A 113 0.04 -36.89 2.40
N GLU A 114 0.70 -37.32 1.31
CA GLU A 114 2.11 -37.71 1.36
C GLU A 114 3.02 -36.53 1.71
N ARG A 115 2.81 -35.36 1.08
CA ARG A 115 3.56 -34.13 1.37
C ARG A 115 3.38 -33.70 2.82
N GLU A 116 2.15 -33.73 3.35
CA GLU A 116 1.88 -33.40 4.75
C GLU A 116 2.61 -34.34 5.72
N ARG A 117 2.60 -35.65 5.44
CA ARG A 117 3.36 -36.63 6.23
C ARG A 117 4.86 -36.34 6.20
N ASN A 118 5.40 -35.98 5.03
CA ASN A 118 6.82 -35.63 4.88
C ASN A 118 7.18 -34.34 5.62
N ILE A 119 6.35 -33.29 5.51
CA ILE A 119 6.53 -32.03 6.24
C ILE A 119 6.50 -32.28 7.75
N ASN A 120 5.56 -33.09 8.23
CA ASN A 120 5.47 -33.43 9.65
C ASN A 120 6.70 -34.20 10.15
N LYS A 121 7.26 -35.10 9.35
CA LYS A 121 8.53 -35.78 9.67
C LYS A 121 9.69 -34.79 9.75
N ILE A 122 9.85 -33.93 8.75
CA ILE A 122 10.92 -32.92 8.70
C ILE A 122 10.82 -31.98 9.91
N ASN A 123 9.62 -31.48 10.22
CA ASN A 123 9.40 -30.59 11.37
C ASN A 123 9.75 -31.28 12.70
N LYS A 124 9.44 -32.57 12.84
CA LYS A 124 9.78 -33.34 14.05
C LYS A 124 11.30 -33.51 14.18
N GLU A 125 11.99 -33.81 13.08
CA GLU A 125 13.45 -33.90 13.07
C GLU A 125 14.12 -32.55 13.36
N LEU A 126 13.61 -31.48 12.76
CA LEU A 126 14.13 -30.12 12.97
C LEU A 126 14.04 -29.72 14.43
N ARG A 127 12.86 -29.90 15.06
CA ARG A 127 12.67 -29.65 16.50
C ARG A 127 13.59 -30.50 17.39
N ARG A 128 13.92 -31.72 16.95
CA ARG A 128 14.88 -32.57 17.69
C ARG A 128 16.29 -31.98 17.59
N LYS A 129 16.72 -31.57 16.39
CA LYS A 129 18.02 -30.95 16.16
C LYS A 129 18.16 -29.61 16.88
N GLU A 130 17.13 -28.76 16.88
CA GLU A 130 17.12 -27.49 17.62
C GLU A 130 17.40 -27.71 19.11
N LYS A 131 16.69 -28.65 19.75
CA LYS A 131 16.93 -28.99 21.15
C LYS A 131 18.32 -29.58 21.40
N GLU A 132 18.85 -30.35 20.46
CA GLU A 132 20.20 -30.89 20.54
C GLU A 132 21.25 -29.77 20.46
N TYR A 133 21.08 -28.83 19.53
CA TYR A 133 21.96 -27.67 19.40
C TYR A 133 21.90 -26.74 20.62
N GLU A 134 20.71 -26.47 21.16
CA GLU A 134 20.57 -25.68 22.39
C GLU A 134 21.34 -26.31 23.56
N ARG A 135 21.24 -27.64 23.72
CA ARG A 135 22.03 -28.36 24.73
C ARG A 135 23.52 -28.28 24.47
N LEU A 136 23.93 -28.45 23.22
CA LEU A 136 25.35 -28.44 22.85
C LEU A 136 25.98 -27.05 23.08
N ILE A 137 25.25 -25.99 22.77
CA ILE A 137 25.67 -24.59 23.04
C ILE A 137 25.79 -24.36 24.56
N GLU A 138 24.82 -24.84 25.34
CA GLU A 138 24.82 -24.72 26.80
C GLU A 138 26.00 -25.48 27.43
N ASP A 139 26.26 -26.71 26.97
CA ASP A 139 27.39 -27.52 27.43
C ASP A 139 28.72 -26.87 27.05
N GLN A 140 28.84 -26.33 25.83
CA GLN A 140 30.03 -25.63 25.37
C GLN A 140 30.28 -24.34 26.16
N ARG A 141 29.23 -23.59 26.50
CA ARG A 141 29.30 -22.45 27.42
C ARG A 141 29.85 -22.86 28.79
N LYS A 142 29.28 -23.90 29.40
CA LYS A 142 29.74 -24.41 30.71
C LYS A 142 31.19 -24.88 30.67
N GLN A 143 31.61 -25.53 29.59
CA GLN A 143 33.00 -25.94 29.42
C GLN A 143 33.94 -24.75 29.29
N LEU A 144 33.54 -23.71 28.54
CA LEU A 144 34.32 -22.47 28.42
C LEU A 144 34.42 -21.73 29.76
N GLU A 145 33.34 -21.64 30.52
CA GLU A 145 33.36 -21.08 31.88
C GLU A 145 34.30 -21.86 32.80
N LYS A 146 34.26 -23.20 32.72
CA LYS A 146 35.13 -24.07 33.51
C LYS A 146 36.61 -23.93 33.12
N LEU A 147 36.91 -23.82 31.82
CA LEU A 147 38.27 -23.63 31.31
C LEU A 147 38.83 -22.23 31.65
N ALA A 148 37.98 -21.20 31.55
CA ALA A 148 38.36 -19.83 31.89
C ALA A 148 38.54 -19.63 33.40
N GLY A 149 37.96 -20.52 34.23
CA GLY A 149 38.00 -20.42 35.69
C GLY A 149 37.20 -19.24 36.24
N ILE A 150 36.42 -18.57 35.37
CA ILE A 150 35.56 -17.42 35.65
C ILE A 150 34.26 -17.62 34.88
N SER A 151 33.15 -17.21 35.47
CA SER A 151 31.84 -17.23 34.81
C SER A 151 31.76 -16.20 33.67
N SER A 152 30.82 -16.36 32.74
CA SER A 152 30.64 -15.40 31.64
C SER A 152 30.31 -13.99 32.15
N ASP A 153 29.60 -13.87 33.28
CA ASP A 153 29.29 -12.59 33.91
C ASP A 153 30.52 -11.96 34.57
N GLU A 154 31.36 -12.75 35.24
CA GLU A 154 32.62 -12.28 35.82
C GLU A 154 33.59 -11.80 34.73
N ALA A 155 33.70 -12.52 33.61
CA ALA A 155 34.51 -12.10 32.47
C ALA A 155 34.06 -10.75 31.90
N LYS A 156 32.73 -10.55 31.78
CA LYS A 156 32.14 -9.28 31.34
C LYS A 156 32.46 -8.14 32.31
N GLN A 157 32.33 -8.37 33.62
CA GLN A 157 32.64 -7.39 34.65
C GLN A 157 34.12 -7.00 34.65
N LEU A 158 35.02 -7.98 34.50
CA LEU A 158 36.47 -7.75 34.40
C LEU A 158 36.82 -6.88 33.18
N LEU A 159 36.22 -7.16 32.01
CA LEU A 159 36.45 -6.37 30.80
C LEU A 159 35.98 -4.92 30.99
N ILE A 160 34.76 -4.72 31.50
CA ILE A 160 34.21 -3.38 31.77
C ILE A 160 35.13 -2.61 32.72
N LYS A 161 35.59 -3.26 33.80
CA LYS A 161 36.47 -2.63 34.78
C LYS A 161 37.85 -2.27 34.22
N SER A 162 38.40 -3.11 33.33
CA SER A 162 39.65 -2.83 32.62
C SER A 162 39.51 -1.60 31.72
N MET A 163 38.44 -1.54 30.92
CA MET A 163 38.16 -0.40 30.05
C MET A 163 37.98 0.91 30.85
N GLU A 164 37.30 0.84 32.01
CA GLU A 164 37.12 2.00 32.88
C GLU A 164 38.46 2.53 33.44
N LEU A 165 39.36 1.63 33.84
CA LEU A 165 40.69 2.01 34.35
C LEU A 165 41.55 2.65 33.27
N GLU A 166 41.53 2.11 32.05
CA GLU A 166 42.26 2.66 30.91
C GLU A 166 41.75 4.05 30.54
N ALA A 167 40.43 4.23 30.45
CA ALA A 167 39.81 5.53 30.19
C ALA A 167 40.17 6.58 31.27
N LYS A 168 40.18 6.18 32.55
CA LYS A 168 40.62 7.05 33.66
C LYS A 168 42.09 7.45 33.53
N HIS A 169 42.96 6.52 33.13
CA HIS A 169 44.38 6.79 32.95
C HIS A 169 44.63 7.80 31.80
N ASP A 170 43.96 7.62 30.68
CA ASP A 170 44.08 8.53 29.53
C ASP A 170 43.51 9.91 29.82
N ALA A 171 42.37 9.98 30.50
CA ALA A 171 41.80 11.25 30.97
C ALA A 171 42.76 11.99 31.90
N ALA A 172 43.40 11.30 32.85
CA ALA A 172 44.38 11.89 33.76
C ALA A 172 45.61 12.44 33.02
N ARG A 173 46.08 11.72 32.00
CA ARG A 173 47.20 12.17 31.15
C ARG A 173 46.83 13.42 30.36
N MET A 174 45.62 13.45 29.79
CA MET A 174 45.10 14.60 29.05
C MET A 174 44.97 15.83 29.95
N MET A 175 44.41 15.67 31.16
CA MET A 175 44.27 16.77 32.13
C MET A 175 45.61 17.38 32.49
N ARG A 176 46.62 16.56 32.80
CA ARG A 176 47.98 17.06 33.09
C ARG A 176 48.59 17.85 31.93
N ARG A 177 48.34 17.40 30.70
CA ARG A 177 48.82 18.11 29.50
C ARG A 177 48.16 19.48 29.37
N ILE A 178 46.83 19.54 29.50
CA ILE A 178 46.06 20.79 29.45
C ILE A 178 46.53 21.75 30.55
N GLU A 179 46.75 21.26 31.77
CA GLU A 179 47.21 22.08 32.90
C GLU A 179 48.58 22.71 32.61
N ASN A 180 49.53 21.92 32.12
CA ASN A 180 50.87 22.40 31.77
C ASN A 180 50.85 23.42 30.62
N GLU A 181 50.08 23.15 29.56
CA GLU A 181 49.90 24.08 28.43
C GLU A 181 49.27 25.40 28.89
N THR A 182 48.25 25.32 29.75
CA THR A 182 47.55 26.49 30.31
C THR A 182 48.49 27.33 31.17
N ARG A 183 49.31 26.68 32.01
CA ARG A 183 50.28 27.37 32.88
C ARG A 183 51.35 28.09 32.06
N ALA A 184 51.92 27.42 31.06
CA ALA A 184 52.91 28.02 30.17
C ALA A 184 52.35 29.22 29.39
N GLU A 185 51.12 29.13 28.89
CA GLU A 185 50.46 30.22 28.19
C GLU A 185 50.13 31.39 29.14
N ALA A 186 49.70 31.09 30.37
CA ALA A 186 49.44 32.10 31.39
C ALA A 186 50.72 32.87 31.75
N ASP A 187 51.84 32.18 31.95
CA ASP A 187 53.14 32.81 32.24
C ASP A 187 53.58 33.72 31.09
N ARG A 188 53.47 33.23 29.84
CA ARG A 188 53.80 34.01 28.64
C ARG A 188 52.95 35.27 28.54
N LYS A 189 51.62 35.16 28.71
CA LYS A 189 50.71 36.30 28.68
C LYS A 189 50.99 37.28 29.82
N SER A 190 51.31 36.79 31.01
CA SER A 190 51.65 37.66 32.15
C SER A 190 52.88 38.50 31.85
N GLN A 191 53.93 37.90 31.27
CA GLN A 191 55.14 38.63 30.87
C GLN A 191 54.85 39.66 29.79
N GLU A 192 54.03 39.31 28.78
CA GLU A 192 53.63 40.23 27.71
C GLU A 192 52.88 41.46 28.25
N ILE A 193 51.91 41.24 29.15
CA ILE A 193 51.15 42.33 29.79
C ILE A 193 52.08 43.26 30.56
N ILE A 194 52.98 42.72 31.39
CA ILE A 194 53.93 43.52 32.17
C ILE A 194 54.85 44.32 31.24
N ALA A 195 55.42 43.68 30.22
CA ALA A 195 56.30 44.33 29.26
C ALA A 195 55.58 45.46 28.51
N LEU A 196 54.33 45.24 28.11
CA LEU A 196 53.52 46.26 27.44
C LEU A 196 53.21 47.44 28.37
N SER A 197 52.88 47.18 29.63
CA SER A 197 52.66 48.23 30.63
C SER A 197 53.93 49.06 30.85
N ILE A 198 55.10 48.42 31.04
CA ILE A 198 56.37 49.13 31.19
C ILE A 198 56.65 49.99 29.95
N LYS A 199 56.53 49.44 28.75
CA LYS A 199 56.76 50.16 27.49
C LYS A 199 55.87 51.40 27.37
N ARG A 200 54.61 51.33 27.81
CA ARG A 200 53.66 52.44 27.72
C ARG A 200 53.93 53.56 28.74
N TYR A 201 54.28 53.21 29.98
CA TYR A 201 54.35 54.19 31.08
C TYR A 201 55.78 54.63 31.44
N ALA A 202 56.83 53.95 30.99
CA ALA A 202 58.20 54.24 31.40
C ALA A 202 58.66 55.66 31.04
N GLY A 203 58.26 56.19 29.88
CA GLY A 203 58.62 57.53 29.43
C GLY A 203 58.02 58.62 30.33
N ASP A 204 56.70 58.59 30.50
CA ASP A 204 55.97 59.56 31.32
C ASP A 204 56.43 59.52 32.78
N TYR A 205 56.60 58.32 33.34
CA TYR A 205 57.08 58.16 34.72
C TYR A 205 58.50 58.69 34.90
N ALA A 206 59.39 58.45 33.94
CA ALA A 206 60.76 58.97 33.99
C ALA A 206 60.78 60.50 33.89
N ALA A 207 60.01 61.10 32.98
CA ALA A 207 59.96 62.54 32.80
C ALA A 207 59.43 63.28 34.04
N GLU A 208 58.32 62.80 34.62
CA GLU A 208 57.77 63.34 35.86
C GLU A 208 58.78 63.26 37.02
N LYS A 209 59.52 62.14 37.08
CA LYS A 209 60.50 61.91 38.15
C LYS A 209 61.83 62.58 37.95
N THR A 210 62.21 63.13 36.80
CA THR A 210 63.55 63.71 36.58
C THR A 210 63.55 65.22 36.32
N VAL A 211 62.44 65.80 35.89
CA VAL A 211 62.37 67.21 35.50
C VAL A 211 61.32 67.96 36.32
N SER A 212 61.60 69.21 36.68
CA SER A 212 60.62 70.12 37.30
C SER A 212 60.81 71.53 36.77
N VAL A 213 59.72 72.23 36.49
CA VAL A 213 59.76 73.59 35.94
C VAL A 213 59.48 74.59 37.05
N VAL A 214 60.30 75.64 37.13
CA VAL A 214 60.13 76.77 38.05
C VAL A 214 59.84 78.02 37.24
N ASN A 215 58.75 78.70 37.58
CA ASN A 215 58.35 79.96 36.94
C ASN A 215 58.94 81.12 37.72
N LEU A 216 59.60 82.04 37.03
CA LEU A 216 60.24 83.22 37.59
C LEU A 216 59.35 84.45 37.40
N PRO A 217 59.35 85.41 38.35
CA PRO A 217 58.45 86.56 38.30
C PRO A 217 58.81 87.63 37.25
N ASN A 218 60.03 87.61 36.70
CA ASN A 218 60.47 88.47 35.59
C ASN A 218 61.80 87.99 34.99
N GLU A 219 62.13 88.48 33.79
CA GLU A 219 63.43 88.22 33.12
C GLU A 219 64.64 88.75 33.89
N GLU A 220 64.49 89.83 34.67
CA GLU A 220 65.59 90.38 35.48
C GLU A 220 66.07 89.34 36.52
N MET A 221 65.14 88.61 37.15
CA MET A 221 65.43 87.52 38.07
C MET A 221 66.13 86.36 37.38
N LYS A 222 65.75 86.02 36.13
CA LYS A 222 66.46 85.02 35.31
C LYS A 222 67.92 85.44 35.08
N GLY A 223 68.15 86.71 34.73
CA GLY A 223 69.50 87.28 34.57
C GLY A 223 70.34 87.25 35.86
N ARG A 224 69.72 87.49 37.02
CA ARG A 224 70.38 87.41 38.34
C ARG A 224 70.73 85.98 38.74
N ILE A 225 69.86 85.02 38.46
CA ILE A 225 70.09 83.59 38.73
C ILE A 225 71.25 83.06 37.87
N ILE A 226 71.39 83.51 36.62
CA ILE A 226 72.54 83.19 35.77
C ILE A 226 73.82 83.84 36.33
N GLY A 227 73.77 85.14 36.61
CA GLY A 227 74.92 85.93 37.03
C GLY A 227 75.93 86.19 35.90
N ARG A 228 76.86 87.13 36.10
CA ARG A 228 77.89 87.46 35.09
C ARG A 228 78.75 86.21 34.82
N GLU A 229 78.79 85.76 33.56
CA GLU A 229 79.48 84.54 33.09
C GLU A 229 78.95 83.22 33.69
N GLY A 230 77.70 83.19 34.15
CA GLY A 230 77.10 81.96 34.69
C GLY A 230 77.62 81.57 36.08
N ARG A 231 78.20 82.51 36.83
CA ARG A 231 78.75 82.22 38.17
C ARG A 231 77.68 81.82 39.18
N ASN A 232 76.52 82.46 39.14
CA ASN A 232 75.45 82.21 40.11
C ASN A 232 74.77 80.87 39.83
N ILE A 233 74.48 80.55 38.57
CA ILE A 233 73.89 79.26 38.19
C ILE A 233 74.80 78.11 38.60
N ARG A 234 76.11 78.16 38.31
CA ARG A 234 77.05 77.11 38.73
C ARG A 234 77.18 76.98 40.24
N ALA A 235 77.08 78.09 40.98
CA ALA A 235 77.09 78.06 42.44
C ALA A 235 75.83 77.37 43.00
N ILE A 236 74.65 77.65 42.42
CA ILE A 236 73.38 77.00 42.78
C ILE A 236 73.41 75.51 42.40
N GLU A 237 73.87 75.17 41.20
CA GLU A 237 74.03 73.79 40.74
C GLU A 237 74.99 73.01 41.63
N ALA A 238 76.14 73.59 42.00
CA ALA A 238 77.10 72.95 42.90
C ALA A 238 76.57 72.79 44.33
N ALA A 239 75.78 73.76 44.83
CA ALA A 239 75.21 73.71 46.18
C ALA A 239 74.05 72.73 46.30
N THR A 240 73.16 72.70 45.30
CA THR A 240 71.96 71.85 45.30
C THR A 240 72.21 70.47 44.68
N GLY A 241 73.22 70.34 43.82
CA GLY A 241 73.51 69.13 43.04
C GLY A 241 72.46 68.81 42.00
N ILE A 242 71.79 69.84 41.47
CA ILE A 242 70.74 69.77 40.44
C ILE A 242 71.14 70.68 39.30
N ASP A 243 70.96 70.22 38.06
CA ASP A 243 71.31 70.98 36.87
C ASP A 243 70.17 71.95 36.54
N LEU A 244 70.50 73.22 36.32
CA LEU A 244 69.55 74.25 35.95
C LEU A 244 69.65 74.46 34.43
N ILE A 245 68.67 73.96 33.70
CA ILE A 245 68.59 74.13 32.26
C ILE A 245 67.85 75.45 31.98
N ILE A 246 68.56 76.36 31.33
CA ILE A 246 68.04 77.64 30.90
C ILE A 246 67.90 77.61 29.39
N ASP A 247 66.66 77.72 28.93
CA ASP A 247 66.30 77.71 27.52
C ASP A 247 65.68 79.06 27.10
N ASP A 248 65.34 79.18 25.81
CA ASP A 248 64.73 80.35 25.17
C ASP A 248 63.30 80.66 25.68
N THR A 249 62.77 79.89 26.64
CA THR A 249 61.47 80.15 27.27
C THR A 249 61.59 81.34 28.24
N PRO A 250 60.87 82.46 28.01
CA PRO A 250 60.88 83.60 28.93
C PRO A 250 60.28 83.20 30.28
N GLU A 251 60.78 83.79 31.37
CA GLU A 251 60.22 83.64 32.72
C GLU A 251 60.17 82.21 33.29
N ALA A 252 60.94 81.24 32.76
CA ALA A 252 61.02 79.89 33.32
C ALA A 252 62.45 79.32 33.33
N VAL A 253 62.73 78.46 34.31
CA VAL A 253 63.96 77.66 34.43
C VAL A 253 63.58 76.21 34.70
N ILE A 254 64.26 75.28 34.04
CA ILE A 254 63.99 73.85 34.15
C ILE A 254 65.04 73.22 35.07
N LEU A 255 64.58 72.57 36.14
CA LEU A 255 65.42 71.78 37.04
C LEU A 255 65.48 70.34 36.56
N SER A 256 66.68 69.87 36.24
CA SER A 256 66.95 68.50 35.83
C SER A 256 67.81 67.80 36.88
N GLY A 257 67.36 66.65 37.36
CA GLY A 257 68.19 65.82 38.24
C GLY A 257 67.45 64.63 38.82
N PHE A 258 68.15 63.53 39.06
CA PHE A 258 67.53 62.26 39.47
C PHE A 258 67.05 62.24 40.92
N ASN A 259 67.55 63.11 41.80
CA ASN A 259 67.18 63.14 43.21
C ASN A 259 65.99 64.09 43.44
N PRO A 260 64.78 63.58 43.76
CA PRO A 260 63.59 64.41 43.90
C PRO A 260 63.69 65.38 45.09
N VAL A 261 64.37 64.98 46.17
CA VAL A 261 64.53 65.83 47.37
C VAL A 261 65.42 67.02 47.04
N ARG A 262 66.56 66.78 46.38
CA ARG A 262 67.47 67.87 45.98
C ARG A 262 66.83 68.80 44.95
N ARG A 263 66.02 68.26 44.03
CA ARG A 263 65.29 69.06 43.05
C ARG A 263 64.24 69.95 43.71
N GLU A 264 63.51 69.43 44.70
CA GLU A 264 62.57 70.26 45.45
C GLU A 264 63.28 71.33 46.27
N VAL A 265 64.43 71.01 46.88
CA VAL A 265 65.27 72.01 47.57
C VAL A 265 65.75 73.09 46.59
N ALA A 266 66.20 72.70 45.38
CA ALA A 266 66.60 73.65 44.35
C ALA A 266 65.43 74.52 43.88
N LYS A 267 64.24 73.93 43.73
CA LYS A 267 63.01 74.64 43.39
C LYS A 267 62.65 75.69 44.44
N ILE A 268 62.58 75.30 45.70
CA ILE A 268 62.29 76.20 46.82
C ILE A 268 63.35 77.31 46.93
N SER A 269 64.61 77.04 46.56
CA SER A 269 65.68 78.04 46.60
C SER A 269 65.58 79.08 45.47
N LEU A 270 64.81 78.80 44.42
CA LEU A 270 64.63 79.65 43.24
C LEU A 270 63.28 80.40 43.23
N GLU A 271 62.29 79.91 43.98
CA GLU A 271 61.03 80.60 44.29
C GLU A 271 61.26 81.80 45.24
#